data_AF-T1F419-F1
#
_entry.id   AF-T1F419-F1
#
_cell.length_a   1.000
_cell.length_b   1.000
_cell.length_c   1.000
_cell.angle_alpha   90.00
_cell.angle_beta   90.00
_cell.angle_gamma   90.00
#
_symmetry.space_group_name_H-M   'P 1'
#
loop_
_entity.id
_entity.type
_entity.pdbx_description
1 polymer ?
#
loop_
_entity_poly.entity_id
_entity_poly.type
_entity_poly.pdbx_seq_one_letter_code
_entity_poly.pdbx_strand_id
1 'polypeptide(L)'
;MGEGFSKDELLQLLDKAKCRFPIEKNVLCKYFYRNKSAEYFESIHQLSPSIMRTYVKDNSGDPRCPINGLICGLFFMASVEEGHQDGTPKIKSQFGRRRLIIPIKCLFNVELCNLYFSDFYCMKGINHYVTVVLTKKNSVVDNFCQNHLILLDTFNNPFLFYDQLSQTFRVNSNMYYVVEVFYTEDVNIDLLIGHWYETVETIGQGSSTPGGLPKRPNCPICNLRTDNFGYGY
;
A
#
# COMPACT_ATOMS: atom_id res chain seq x y z
N MET A 1 18.88 11.31 14.64
CA MET A 1 17.95 10.72 13.66
C MET A 1 18.71 9.61 12.98
N GLY A 2 18.23 8.36 13.06
CA GLY A 2 18.85 7.29 12.29
C GLY A 2 18.68 7.58 10.80
N GLU A 3 19.69 7.28 10.00
CA GLU A 3 19.58 7.39 8.55
C GLU A 3 18.46 6.46 8.06
N GLY A 4 17.60 6.97 7.17
CA GLY A 4 16.61 6.13 6.48
C GLY A 4 17.31 5.06 5.64
N PHE A 5 16.55 4.08 5.13
CA PHE A 5 17.12 3.04 4.30
C PHE A 5 17.89 3.64 3.12
N SER A 6 19.11 3.16 2.91
CA SER A 6 19.83 3.34 1.66
C SER A 6 19.12 2.58 0.52
N LYS A 7 19.43 2.93 -0.74
CA LYS A 7 18.93 2.19 -1.90
C LYS A 7 19.34 0.71 -1.88
N ASP A 8 20.55 0.39 -1.40
CA ASP A 8 21.02 -0.99 -1.30
C ASP A 8 20.25 -1.79 -0.25
N GLU A 9 19.89 -1.17 0.88
CA GLU A 9 19.02 -1.79 1.88
C GLU A 9 17.60 -1.98 1.34
N LEU A 10 17.05 -1.01 0.60
CA LEU A 10 15.76 -1.18 -0.08
C LEU A 10 15.80 -2.30 -1.12
N LEU A 11 16.90 -2.47 -1.86
CA LEU A 11 17.06 -3.58 -2.79
C LEU A 11 17.09 -4.94 -2.07
N GLN A 12 17.83 -5.04 -0.97
CA GLN A 12 17.82 -6.25 -0.14
C GLN A 12 16.43 -6.54 0.41
N LEU A 13 15.71 -5.51 0.85
CA LEU A 13 14.36 -5.63 1.37
C LEU A 13 13.37 -6.05 0.29
N LEU A 14 13.50 -5.49 -0.92
CA LEU A 14 12.77 -5.88 -2.11
C LEU A 14 13.00 -7.36 -2.44
N ASP A 15 14.25 -7.83 -2.46
CA ASP A 15 14.56 -9.22 -2.75
C ASP A 15 13.96 -10.17 -1.70
N LYS A 16 14.02 -9.82 -0.42
CA LYS A 16 13.33 -10.57 0.64
C LYS A 16 11.82 -10.61 0.42
N ALA A 17 11.22 -9.50 0.00
CA ALA A 17 9.80 -9.44 -0.32
C ALA A 17 9.46 -10.32 -1.53
N LYS A 18 10.20 -10.23 -2.65
CA LYS A 18 9.97 -11.03 -3.86
C LYS A 18 9.91 -12.54 -3.57
N CYS A 19 10.77 -13.05 -2.69
CA CYS A 19 10.75 -14.46 -2.27
C CYS A 19 9.43 -14.92 -1.62
N ARG A 20 8.56 -14.00 -1.21
CA ARG A 20 7.28 -14.27 -0.53
C ARG A 20 6.06 -14.09 -1.43
N PHE A 21 6.25 -13.53 -2.62
CA PHE A 21 5.20 -13.22 -3.59
C PHE A 21 5.46 -14.01 -4.90
N PRO A 22 5.14 -15.31 -4.93
CA PRO A 22 5.50 -16.14 -6.08
C PRO A 22 4.48 -15.99 -7.22
N ILE A 23 4.97 -16.00 -8.46
CA ILE A 23 4.21 -15.58 -9.66
C ILE A 23 2.96 -16.43 -9.91
N GLU A 24 2.98 -17.71 -9.53
CA GLU A 24 1.87 -18.65 -9.71
C GLU A 24 0.62 -18.30 -8.89
N LYS A 25 0.72 -17.36 -7.94
CA LYS A 25 -0.41 -16.88 -7.13
C LYS A 25 -1.01 -15.56 -7.62
N ASN A 26 -0.64 -15.11 -8.81
CA ASN A 26 -1.18 -13.86 -9.37
C ASN A 26 -2.63 -14.03 -9.83
N VAL A 27 -3.50 -13.16 -9.32
CA VAL A 27 -4.93 -13.13 -9.65
C VAL A 27 -5.35 -11.73 -10.09
N LEU A 28 -6.58 -11.60 -10.56
CA LEU A 28 -7.12 -10.31 -11.00
C LEU A 28 -7.14 -9.28 -9.87
N CYS A 29 -6.68 -8.06 -10.14
CA CYS A 29 -6.85 -6.91 -9.25
C CYS A 29 -7.77 -5.90 -9.94
N LYS A 30 -9.03 -5.82 -9.48
CA LYS A 30 -10.01 -4.86 -10.06
C LYS A 30 -10.04 -3.53 -9.33
N TYR A 31 -9.71 -3.54 -8.04
CA TYR A 31 -10.04 -2.43 -7.15
C TYR A 31 -8.88 -2.08 -6.24
N PHE A 32 -8.74 -0.79 -5.99
CA PHE A 32 -8.14 -0.28 -4.76
C PHE A 32 -9.25 -0.01 -3.77
N TYR A 33 -9.02 -0.33 -2.50
CA TYR A 33 -9.99 -0.06 -1.45
C TYR A 33 -9.37 0.52 -0.20
N ARG A 34 -10.13 1.37 0.48
CA ARG A 34 -9.71 2.02 1.73
C ARG A 34 -10.77 1.78 2.78
N ASN A 35 -10.33 1.23 3.91
CA ASN A 35 -11.20 0.99 5.06
C ASN A 35 -10.96 2.07 6.12
N LYS A 36 -12.02 2.75 6.56
CA LYS A 36 -12.00 3.76 7.62
C LYS A 36 -13.31 3.72 8.41
N SER A 37 -13.43 4.59 9.41
CA SER A 37 -14.69 4.81 10.12
C SER A 37 -15.72 5.47 9.18
N ALA A 38 -17.01 5.42 9.54
CA ALA A 38 -18.04 6.08 8.74
C ALA A 38 -17.84 7.61 8.78
N GLU A 39 -17.51 8.14 9.95
CA GLU A 39 -17.31 9.56 10.25
C GLU A 39 -16.18 10.15 9.39
N TYR A 40 -15.13 9.38 9.12
CA TYR A 40 -14.06 9.78 8.19
C TYR A 40 -14.61 10.11 6.79
N PHE A 41 -15.42 9.22 6.20
CA PHE A 41 -15.95 9.43 4.86
C PHE A 41 -17.07 10.48 4.85
N GLU A 42 -17.90 10.52 5.88
CA GLU A 42 -18.94 11.54 6.03
C GLU A 42 -18.33 12.95 6.09
N SER A 43 -17.21 13.13 6.82
CA SER A 43 -16.52 14.42 6.87
C SER A 43 -15.99 14.89 5.51
N ILE A 44 -15.63 13.96 4.61
CA ILE A 44 -15.18 14.28 3.25
C ILE A 44 -16.39 14.65 2.37
N HIS A 45 -17.50 13.94 2.49
CA HIS A 45 -18.74 14.24 1.75
C HIS A 45 -19.42 15.54 2.17
N GLN A 46 -19.10 16.07 3.34
CA GLN A 46 -19.53 17.41 3.77
C GLN A 46 -18.74 18.54 3.08
N LEU A 47 -17.62 18.23 2.42
CA LEU A 47 -16.86 19.18 1.62
C LEU A 47 -17.51 19.35 0.23
N SER A 48 -17.34 20.52 -0.36
CA SER A 48 -17.71 20.77 -1.76
C SER A 48 -16.52 21.36 -2.52
N PRO A 49 -15.87 20.60 -3.42
CA PRO A 49 -16.11 19.19 -3.76
C PRO A 49 -15.64 18.18 -2.69
N SER A 50 -16.10 16.93 -2.78
CA SER A 50 -15.76 15.81 -1.87
C SER A 50 -14.32 15.31 -2.08
N ILE A 51 -13.32 16.13 -1.72
CA ILE A 51 -11.90 15.81 -1.91
C ILE A 51 -11.34 15.10 -0.68
N MET A 52 -10.87 13.88 -0.88
CA MET A 52 -9.99 13.20 0.05
C MET A 52 -8.57 13.70 -0.15
N ARG A 53 -8.13 14.60 0.73
CA ARG A 53 -6.79 15.19 0.68
C ARG A 53 -5.73 14.20 1.18
N THR A 54 -4.61 14.19 0.49
CA THR A 54 -3.39 13.51 0.91
C THR A 54 -2.86 14.10 2.23
N TYR A 55 -2.13 13.27 2.97
CA TYR A 55 -1.50 13.67 4.22
C TYR A 55 -0.07 13.14 4.28
N VAL A 56 0.77 13.83 5.04
CA VAL A 56 2.17 13.43 5.26
C VAL A 56 2.21 12.01 5.80
N LYS A 57 3.01 11.14 5.18
CA LYS A 57 3.21 9.77 5.63
C LYS A 57 3.76 9.77 7.06
N ASP A 58 3.05 9.13 7.99
CA ASP A 58 3.52 8.96 9.37
C ASP A 58 4.56 7.84 9.49
N ASN A 59 5.03 7.55 10.70
CA ASN A 59 6.02 6.49 10.96
C ASN A 59 5.42 5.07 11.03
N SER A 60 4.24 4.84 10.44
CA SER A 60 3.74 3.48 10.26
C SER A 60 4.67 2.67 9.34
N GLY A 61 4.83 1.38 9.59
CA GLY A 61 5.81 0.55 8.85
C GLY A 61 7.20 0.54 9.49
N ASP A 62 8.25 0.37 8.69
CA ASP A 62 9.62 0.53 9.17
C ASP A 62 9.91 2.02 9.39
N PRO A 63 10.41 2.44 10.57
CA PRO A 63 10.75 3.83 10.83
C PRO A 63 11.84 4.39 9.90
N ARG A 64 12.66 3.53 9.28
CA ARG A 64 13.67 3.92 8.30
C ARG A 64 13.13 4.06 6.87
N CYS A 65 11.85 3.78 6.64
CA CYS A 65 11.24 3.93 5.32
C CYS A 65 11.43 5.37 4.80
N PRO A 66 12.07 5.59 3.62
CA PRO A 66 12.46 6.93 3.18
C PRO A 66 11.32 7.91 2.91
N ILE A 67 10.07 7.45 2.85
CA ILE A 67 8.90 8.32 2.62
C ILE A 67 8.33 8.92 3.90
N ASN A 68 8.71 8.39 5.08
CA ASN A 68 8.18 8.82 6.37
C ASN A 68 8.50 10.31 6.63
N GLY A 69 7.47 11.11 6.88
CA GLY A 69 7.59 12.54 7.14
C GLY A 69 7.92 13.42 5.93
N LEU A 70 8.13 12.83 4.74
CA LEU A 70 8.69 13.55 3.59
C LEU A 70 7.72 13.71 2.41
N ILE A 71 6.78 12.79 2.23
CA ILE A 71 5.80 12.88 1.14
C ILE A 71 4.37 12.72 1.62
N CYS A 72 3.43 13.30 0.87
CA CYS A 72 2.00 13.17 1.13
C CYS A 72 1.38 12.06 0.27
N GLY A 73 0.38 11.37 0.82
CA GLY A 73 -0.38 10.37 0.08
C GLY A 73 -1.55 9.79 0.86
N LEU A 74 -2.20 8.80 0.25
CA LEU A 74 -3.34 8.06 0.75
C LEU A 74 -3.08 6.57 0.63
N PHE A 75 -3.25 5.84 1.75
CA PHE A 75 -3.19 4.39 1.74
C PHE A 75 -4.45 3.74 1.18
N PHE A 76 -4.24 2.83 0.24
CA PHE A 76 -5.22 1.88 -0.28
C PHE A 76 -4.66 0.47 -0.19
N MET A 77 -5.56 -0.51 -0.15
CA MET A 77 -5.22 -1.92 -0.27
C MET A 77 -5.44 -2.36 -1.72
N ALA A 78 -4.53 -3.18 -2.24
CA ALA A 78 -4.70 -3.87 -3.52
C ALA A 78 -4.96 -5.37 -3.37
N SER A 79 -4.63 -5.95 -2.20
CA SER A 79 -4.80 -7.38 -1.94
C SER A 79 -6.24 -7.84 -1.95
N VAL A 80 -6.44 -9.05 -2.48
CA VAL A 80 -7.75 -9.69 -2.64
C VAL A 80 -7.99 -10.77 -1.57
N GLU A 81 -9.22 -11.26 -1.52
CA GLU A 81 -9.60 -12.42 -0.71
C GLU A 81 -8.88 -13.68 -1.21
N GLU A 82 -8.42 -14.52 -0.29
CA GLU A 82 -7.71 -15.74 -0.65
C GLU A 82 -8.66 -16.74 -1.32
N GLY A 83 -8.18 -17.47 -2.33
CA GLY A 83 -8.98 -18.43 -3.08
C GLY A 83 -9.91 -17.79 -4.14
N HIS A 84 -10.07 -16.48 -4.12
CA HIS A 84 -10.83 -15.75 -5.15
C HIS A 84 -9.91 -15.31 -6.30
N GLN A 85 -10.31 -15.61 -7.54
CA GLN A 85 -9.59 -15.20 -8.75
C GLN A 85 -10.18 -13.96 -9.43
N ASP A 86 -11.32 -13.47 -8.95
CA ASP A 86 -12.14 -12.44 -9.59
C ASP A 86 -11.82 -11.01 -9.16
N GLY A 87 -10.87 -10.85 -8.23
CA GLY A 87 -10.46 -9.55 -7.69
C GLY A 87 -11.30 -9.05 -6.51
N THR A 88 -12.06 -9.94 -5.86
CA THR A 88 -12.82 -9.62 -4.64
C THR A 88 -11.89 -9.07 -3.53
N PRO A 89 -12.15 -7.85 -2.99
CA PRO A 89 -11.41 -7.34 -1.84
C PRO A 89 -11.49 -8.27 -0.62
N LYS A 90 -10.51 -8.20 0.29
CA LYS A 90 -10.55 -9.00 1.52
C LYS A 90 -11.86 -8.79 2.30
N ILE A 91 -12.50 -9.84 2.80
CA ILE A 91 -13.85 -9.72 3.39
C ILE A 91 -13.89 -9.00 4.75
N LYS A 92 -12.77 -9.01 5.47
CA LYS A 92 -12.62 -8.39 6.80
C LYS A 92 -11.70 -7.17 6.74
N SER A 93 -11.84 -6.28 7.72
CA SER A 93 -11.06 -5.04 7.82
C SER A 93 -10.43 -4.83 9.19
N GLN A 94 -9.17 -4.42 9.22
CA GLN A 94 -8.48 -3.99 10.45
C GLN A 94 -8.62 -2.48 10.74
N PHE A 95 -9.10 -1.69 9.76
CA PHE A 95 -8.95 -0.23 9.77
C PHE A 95 -10.28 0.54 9.86
N GLY A 96 -11.40 -0.17 9.85
CA GLY A 96 -12.73 0.42 9.96
C GLY A 96 -13.80 -0.36 9.22
N ARG A 97 -15.06 -0.16 9.63
CA ARG A 97 -16.23 -0.89 9.12
C ARG A 97 -16.74 -0.37 7.78
N ARG A 98 -16.32 0.82 7.36
CA ARG A 98 -16.74 1.42 6.08
C ARG A 98 -15.59 1.27 5.09
N ARG A 99 -15.90 0.74 3.90
CA ARG A 99 -14.94 0.57 2.82
C ARG A 99 -15.36 1.41 1.61
N LEU A 100 -14.44 2.26 1.14
CA LEU A 100 -14.51 2.84 -0.20
C LEU A 100 -13.82 1.89 -1.16
N ILE A 101 -14.49 1.51 -2.25
CA ILE A 101 -13.94 0.69 -3.32
C ILE A 101 -13.88 1.52 -4.61
N ILE A 102 -12.72 1.54 -5.25
CA ILE A 102 -12.44 2.33 -6.45
C ILE A 102 -11.88 1.39 -7.53
N PRO A 103 -12.44 1.40 -8.76
CA PRO A 103 -11.82 0.71 -9.89
C PRO A 103 -10.37 1.16 -10.07
N ILE A 104 -9.44 0.21 -10.13
CA ILE A 104 -8.00 0.50 -10.13
C ILE A 104 -7.58 1.48 -11.24
N LYS A 105 -8.23 1.40 -12.41
CA LYS A 105 -7.97 2.27 -13.57
C LYS A 105 -8.27 3.75 -13.32
N CYS A 106 -9.07 4.08 -12.31
CA CYS A 106 -9.32 5.47 -11.92
C CYS A 106 -8.10 6.13 -11.26
N LEU A 107 -7.22 5.34 -10.62
CA LEU A 107 -6.06 5.84 -9.89
C LEU A 107 -4.74 5.43 -10.54
N PHE A 108 -4.67 4.25 -11.17
CA PHE A 108 -3.48 3.72 -11.80
C PHE A 108 -3.64 3.69 -13.33
N ASN A 109 -3.06 4.70 -13.99
CA ASN A 109 -2.87 4.71 -15.44
C ASN A 109 -1.40 4.36 -15.76
N VAL A 110 -1.17 3.23 -16.43
CA VAL A 110 0.19 2.72 -16.72
C VAL A 110 1.06 3.67 -17.55
N GLU A 111 0.44 4.53 -18.35
CA GLU A 111 1.15 5.52 -19.17
C GLU A 111 1.52 6.77 -18.39
N LEU A 112 0.74 7.11 -17.35
CA LEU A 112 0.87 8.37 -16.61
C LEU A 112 1.40 8.20 -15.19
N CYS A 113 1.58 6.97 -14.72
CA CYS A 113 2.02 6.68 -13.37
C CYS A 113 3.29 5.84 -13.31
N ASN A 114 4.07 6.02 -12.25
CA ASN A 114 5.16 5.13 -11.86
C ASN A 114 4.81 4.40 -10.56
N LEU A 115 5.38 3.22 -10.38
CA LEU A 115 5.22 2.40 -9.18
C LEU A 115 6.60 2.16 -8.55
N TYR A 116 6.74 2.45 -7.25
CA TYR A 116 8.00 2.28 -6.52
C TYR A 116 7.83 1.35 -5.34
N PHE A 117 8.80 0.49 -5.08
CA PHE A 117 8.89 -0.25 -3.82
C PHE A 117 9.42 0.67 -2.73
N SER A 118 8.75 0.69 -1.57
CA SER A 118 9.13 1.56 -0.43
C SER A 118 9.41 0.82 0.86
N ASP A 119 8.66 -0.24 1.16
CA ASP A 119 8.80 -0.94 2.43
C ASP A 119 8.33 -2.39 2.34
N PHE A 120 8.85 -3.21 3.24
CA PHE A 120 8.37 -4.55 3.55
C PHE A 120 8.49 -4.77 5.06
N TYR A 121 7.37 -4.86 5.76
CA TYR A 121 7.35 -4.89 7.21
C TYR A 121 6.25 -5.79 7.76
N CYS A 122 6.28 -6.03 9.07
CA CYS A 122 5.13 -6.57 9.80
C CYS A 122 4.98 -5.89 11.15
N MET A 123 3.76 -5.92 11.66
CA MET A 123 3.42 -5.39 12.98
C MET A 123 3.14 -6.57 13.93
N LYS A 124 2.11 -6.48 14.78
CA LYS A 124 1.60 -7.62 15.55
C LYS A 124 0.82 -8.58 14.63
N GLY A 125 1.05 -9.87 14.81
CA GLY A 125 0.40 -10.94 14.05
C GLY A 125 1.32 -11.59 13.02
N ILE A 126 0.71 -12.24 12.04
CA ILE A 126 1.38 -13.06 11.02
C ILE A 126 1.49 -12.37 9.66
N ASN A 127 0.76 -11.27 9.47
CA ASN A 127 0.72 -10.55 8.21
C ASN A 127 1.96 -9.68 8.01
N HIS A 128 2.45 -9.68 6.78
CA HIS A 128 3.51 -8.83 6.29
C HIS A 128 2.96 -7.95 5.18
N TYR A 129 3.41 -6.72 5.12
CA TYR A 129 2.91 -5.69 4.22
C TYR A 129 4.05 -5.26 3.32
N VAL A 130 3.84 -5.31 2.02
CA VAL A 130 4.65 -4.61 1.03
C VAL A 130 3.94 -3.30 0.73
N THR A 131 4.65 -2.18 0.89
CA THR A 131 4.14 -0.88 0.49
C THR A 131 4.78 -0.47 -0.83
N VAL A 132 3.94 -0.23 -1.82
CA VAL A 132 4.32 0.40 -3.08
C VAL A 132 3.78 1.82 -3.14
N VAL A 133 4.58 2.75 -3.68
CA VAL A 133 4.18 4.14 -3.91
C VAL A 133 3.74 4.30 -5.35
N LEU A 134 2.53 4.81 -5.55
CA LEU A 134 1.97 5.09 -6.87
C LEU A 134 1.94 6.60 -7.09
N THR A 135 2.78 7.08 -8.02
CA THR A 135 2.96 8.51 -8.32
C THR A 135 2.43 8.83 -9.71
N LYS A 136 2.03 10.09 -9.93
CA LYS A 136 1.93 10.64 -11.28
C LYS A 136 3.33 10.93 -11.83
N LYS A 137 3.65 10.44 -13.04
CA LYS A 137 4.96 10.68 -13.69
C LYS A 137 5.30 12.16 -13.72
N ASN A 138 6.56 12.47 -13.42
CA ASN A 138 7.13 13.82 -13.40
C ASN A 138 6.54 14.75 -12.32
N SER A 139 5.75 14.25 -11.37
CA SER A 139 5.34 15.04 -10.20
C SER A 139 6.55 15.27 -9.27
N VAL A 140 6.40 16.21 -8.33
CA VAL A 140 7.43 16.46 -7.30
C VAL A 140 7.71 15.18 -6.49
N VAL A 141 6.66 14.44 -6.14
CA VAL A 141 6.77 13.19 -5.39
C VAL A 141 7.37 12.08 -6.24
N ASP A 142 7.08 12.04 -7.54
CA ASP A 142 7.72 11.11 -8.47
C ASP A 142 9.24 11.33 -8.53
N ASN A 143 9.69 12.57 -8.70
CA ASN A 143 11.11 12.92 -8.70
C ASN A 143 11.80 12.55 -7.38
N PHE A 144 11.12 12.74 -6.25
CA PHE A 144 11.61 12.25 -4.96
C PHE A 144 11.76 10.72 -4.97
N CYS A 145 10.73 9.99 -5.39
CA CYS A 145 10.74 8.52 -5.41
C CYS A 145 11.83 7.97 -6.33
N GLN A 146 12.08 8.58 -7.50
CA GLN A 146 13.18 8.18 -8.39
C GLN A 146 14.55 8.23 -7.69
N ASN A 147 14.76 9.25 -6.85
CA ASN A 147 16.02 9.45 -6.15
C ASN A 147 16.18 8.57 -4.90
N HIS A 148 15.08 8.21 -4.24
CA HIS A 148 15.12 7.56 -2.92
C HIS A 148 14.59 6.12 -2.87
N LEU A 149 13.77 5.70 -3.85
CA LEU A 149 13.11 4.40 -3.86
C LEU A 149 13.55 3.53 -5.06
N ILE A 150 13.05 2.30 -5.11
CA ILE A 150 13.30 1.36 -6.21
C ILE A 150 12.11 1.37 -7.16
N LEU A 151 12.33 1.81 -8.40
CA LEU A 151 11.32 1.74 -9.46
C LEU A 151 10.98 0.27 -9.76
N LEU A 152 9.69 -0.04 -9.77
CA LEU A 152 9.18 -1.35 -10.18
C LEU A 152 8.78 -1.31 -11.65
N ASP A 153 8.99 -2.43 -12.34
CA ASP A 153 8.45 -2.62 -13.67
C ASP A 153 6.92 -2.78 -13.57
N THR A 154 6.19 -1.81 -14.12
CA THR A 154 4.72 -1.78 -14.13
C THR A 154 4.11 -3.00 -14.81
N PHE A 155 4.82 -3.65 -15.73
CA PHE A 155 4.34 -4.80 -16.49
C PHE A 155 4.84 -6.13 -15.92
N ASN A 156 5.88 -6.09 -15.08
CA ASN A 156 6.50 -7.31 -14.55
C ASN A 156 7.11 -7.09 -13.16
N ASN A 157 6.26 -7.10 -12.13
CA ASN A 157 6.70 -7.18 -10.74
C ASN A 157 5.76 -8.11 -9.94
N PRO A 158 6.23 -8.70 -8.83
CA PRO A 158 5.46 -9.73 -8.14
C PRO A 158 4.36 -9.19 -7.21
N PHE A 159 4.21 -7.88 -7.06
CA PHE A 159 3.27 -7.31 -6.10
C PHE A 159 1.99 -6.87 -6.78
N LEU A 160 2.09 -5.93 -7.73
CA LEU A 160 0.98 -5.33 -8.45
C LEU A 160 1.49 -4.88 -9.83
N PHE A 161 0.98 -5.49 -10.89
CA PHE A 161 1.43 -5.20 -12.25
C PHE A 161 0.25 -5.20 -13.23
N TYR A 162 0.47 -4.59 -14.39
CA TYR A 162 -0.46 -4.63 -15.51
C TYR A 162 -0.07 -5.77 -16.46
N ASP A 163 -0.94 -6.76 -16.59
CA ASP A 163 -0.79 -7.84 -17.56
C ASP A 163 -1.26 -7.35 -18.93
N GLN A 164 -0.31 -7.17 -19.84
CA GLN A 164 -0.57 -6.71 -21.20
C GLN A 164 -1.40 -7.70 -22.01
N LEU A 165 -1.29 -9.01 -21.74
CA LEU A 165 -2.03 -10.04 -22.49
C LEU A 165 -3.52 -10.00 -22.16
N SER A 166 -3.85 -9.91 -20.86
CA SER A 166 -5.24 -9.83 -20.39
C SER A 166 -5.76 -8.39 -20.23
N GLN A 167 -4.94 -7.39 -20.57
CA GLN A 167 -5.23 -5.96 -20.51
C GLN A 167 -5.81 -5.49 -19.16
N THR A 168 -5.33 -6.07 -18.07
CA THR A 168 -5.85 -5.81 -16.73
C THR A 168 -4.76 -5.91 -15.68
N PHE A 169 -5.05 -5.41 -14.48
CA PHE A 169 -4.12 -5.49 -13.36
C PHE A 169 -4.17 -6.86 -12.69
N ARG A 170 -3.02 -7.27 -12.18
CA ARG A 170 -2.80 -8.51 -11.44
C ARG A 170 -2.12 -8.17 -10.12
N VAL A 171 -2.52 -8.88 -9.07
CA VAL A 171 -1.91 -8.78 -7.75
C VAL A 171 -1.63 -10.19 -7.26
N ASN A 172 -0.58 -10.38 -6.46
CA ASN A 172 -0.37 -11.67 -5.81
C ASN A 172 -1.46 -11.93 -4.75
N SER A 173 -2.15 -13.05 -4.86
CA SER A 173 -3.08 -13.50 -3.82
C SER A 173 -2.33 -14.27 -2.76
N ASN A 174 -2.27 -13.70 -1.56
CA ASN A 174 -1.68 -14.35 -0.41
C ASN A 174 -2.44 -14.04 0.87
N MET A 175 -2.56 -15.05 1.74
CA MET A 175 -3.17 -14.89 3.06
C MET A 175 -2.37 -13.93 3.95
N TYR A 176 -1.04 -14.08 3.95
CA TYR A 176 -0.15 -13.48 4.93
C TYR A 176 0.66 -12.31 4.37
N TYR A 177 0.72 -12.16 3.05
CA TYR A 177 1.47 -11.10 2.41
C TYR A 177 0.51 -10.14 1.70
N VAL A 178 0.53 -8.89 2.13
CA VAL A 178 -0.45 -7.88 1.80
C VAL A 178 0.21 -6.76 1.00
N VAL A 179 -0.44 -6.30 -0.06
CA VAL A 179 0.02 -5.21 -0.91
C VAL A 179 -0.77 -3.95 -0.56
N GLU A 180 -0.05 -2.97 -0.02
CA GLU A 180 -0.52 -1.63 0.27
C GLU A 180 -0.01 -0.66 -0.79
N VAL A 181 -0.89 0.20 -1.29
CA VAL A 181 -0.58 1.23 -2.26
C VAL A 181 -0.68 2.58 -1.58
N PHE A 182 0.43 3.32 -1.56
CA PHE A 182 0.48 4.71 -1.13
C PHE A 182 0.34 5.62 -2.35
N TYR A 183 -0.88 6.08 -2.62
CA TYR A 183 -1.21 6.93 -3.77
C TYR A 183 -0.97 8.41 -3.45
N THR A 184 -0.27 9.14 -4.30
CA THR A 184 0.30 10.47 -3.92
C THR A 184 -0.54 11.67 -4.35
N GLU A 185 -1.71 11.45 -4.94
CA GLU A 185 -2.58 12.55 -5.39
C GLU A 185 -3.87 12.61 -4.56
N ASP A 186 -4.42 13.82 -4.43
CA ASP A 186 -5.73 14.03 -3.84
C ASP A 186 -6.80 13.32 -4.67
N VAL A 187 -7.79 12.74 -4.01
CA VAL A 187 -8.87 11.98 -4.66
C VAL A 187 -10.17 12.75 -4.56
N ASN A 188 -10.63 13.28 -5.69
CA ASN A 188 -11.98 13.84 -5.78
C ASN A 188 -12.99 12.69 -6.00
N ILE A 189 -13.73 12.36 -4.94
CA ILE A 189 -14.66 11.23 -4.93
C ILE A 189 -15.81 11.45 -5.91
N ASP A 190 -16.24 12.71 -6.10
CA ASP A 190 -17.35 13.06 -6.99
C ASP A 190 -17.03 12.75 -8.46
N LEU A 191 -15.75 12.66 -8.83
CA LEU A 191 -15.28 12.36 -10.19
C LEU A 191 -14.95 10.88 -10.42
N LEU A 192 -14.96 10.05 -9.39
CA LEU A 192 -14.62 8.64 -9.52
C LEU A 192 -15.78 7.87 -10.16
N ILE A 193 -15.61 7.41 -11.40
CA ILE A 193 -16.62 6.58 -12.06
C ILE A 193 -16.59 5.17 -11.47
N GLY A 194 -17.76 4.65 -11.07
CA GLY A 194 -17.92 3.26 -10.63
C GLY A 194 -17.32 2.94 -9.27
N HIS A 195 -17.00 3.96 -8.46
CA HIS A 195 -16.69 3.74 -7.04
C HIS A 195 -17.98 3.44 -6.26
N TRP A 196 -17.86 2.71 -5.15
CA TRP A 196 -18.97 2.52 -4.22
C TRP A 196 -18.45 2.35 -2.80
N TYR A 197 -19.39 2.33 -1.87
CA TYR A 197 -19.12 2.03 -0.49
C TYR A 197 -19.83 0.78 -0.02
N GLU A 198 -19.18 0.02 0.84
CA GLU A 198 -19.77 -1.13 1.52
C GLU A 198 -19.47 -1.12 3.02
N THR A 199 -20.26 -1.89 3.77
CA THR A 199 -20.00 -2.16 5.19
C THR A 199 -19.32 -3.52 5.29
N VAL A 200 -18.24 -3.57 6.07
CA VAL A 200 -17.37 -4.75 6.17
C VAL A 200 -17.15 -5.10 7.63
N GLU A 201 -17.01 -6.40 7.92
CA GLU A 201 -16.72 -6.87 9.26
C GLU A 201 -15.35 -6.36 9.73
N THR A 202 -15.28 -5.79 10.92
CA THR A 202 -14.03 -5.33 11.52
C THR A 202 -13.39 -6.41 12.38
N ILE A 203 -12.09 -6.60 12.24
CA ILE A 203 -11.25 -7.41 13.13
C ILE A 203 -10.27 -6.51 13.89
N GLY A 204 -9.99 -6.83 15.15
CA GLY A 204 -9.15 -5.99 16.02
C GLY A 204 -9.87 -4.71 16.47
N GLN A 205 -9.13 -3.62 16.66
CA GLN A 205 -9.68 -2.35 17.16
C GLN A 205 -10.55 -1.58 16.15
N GLY A 206 -10.57 -2.00 14.87
CA GLY A 206 -11.43 -1.40 13.85
C GLY A 206 -11.17 0.09 13.59
N SER A 207 -9.97 0.59 13.90
CA SER A 207 -9.54 1.97 13.69
C SER A 207 -8.02 2.05 13.51
N SER A 208 -7.55 3.04 12.77
CA SER A 208 -6.12 3.35 12.66
C SER A 208 -5.73 4.38 13.73
N THR A 209 -4.72 4.11 14.55
CA THR A 209 -4.16 5.09 15.49
C THR A 209 -3.04 5.91 14.83
N PRO A 210 -2.92 7.22 15.09
CA PRO A 210 -1.77 8.01 14.66
C PRO A 210 -0.46 7.37 15.13
N GLY A 211 0.51 7.22 14.22
CA GLY A 211 1.79 6.55 14.50
C GLY A 211 1.77 5.03 14.29
N GLY A 212 0.60 4.43 14.02
CA GLY A 212 0.44 3.01 13.72
C GLY A 212 0.87 2.07 14.85
N LEU A 213 0.89 0.77 14.56
CA LEU A 213 1.56 -0.20 15.43
C LEU A 213 3.03 -0.28 15.04
N PRO A 214 3.96 -0.37 16.01
CA PRO A 214 5.38 -0.45 15.69
C PRO A 214 5.69 -1.73 14.93
N LYS A 215 6.64 -1.63 13.99
CA LYS A 215 7.24 -2.78 13.31
C LYS A 215 7.83 -3.77 14.34
N ARG A 216 7.73 -5.06 14.06
CA ARG A 216 8.29 -6.11 14.91
C ARG A 216 9.84 -6.06 14.88
N PRO A 217 10.54 -5.90 16.02
CA PRO A 217 11.97 -5.61 16.04
C PRO A 217 12.89 -6.75 15.58
N ASN A 218 12.45 -8.01 15.65
CA ASN A 218 13.27 -9.19 15.32
C ASN A 218 12.58 -10.15 14.33
N CYS A 219 11.83 -9.63 13.34
CA CYS A 219 11.16 -10.50 12.39
C CYS A 219 12.15 -11.09 11.36
N PRO A 220 12.36 -12.41 11.29
CA PRO A 220 13.32 -12.99 10.34
C PRO A 220 12.90 -12.82 8.87
N ILE A 221 11.61 -12.54 8.63
CA ILE A 221 11.02 -12.44 7.30
C ILE A 221 11.25 -11.06 6.70
N CYS A 222 10.90 -9.97 7.40
CA CYS A 222 10.97 -8.61 6.86
C CYS A 222 12.09 -7.74 7.41
N ASN A 223 12.83 -8.16 8.44
CA ASN A 223 13.94 -7.35 8.95
C ASN A 223 15.22 -7.64 8.17
N LEU A 224 16.02 -6.62 7.90
CA LEU A 224 17.38 -6.82 7.38
C LEU A 224 18.27 -7.33 8.51
N ARG A 225 19.34 -8.07 8.20
CA ARG A 225 20.21 -8.66 9.25
C ARG A 225 20.93 -7.60 10.08
N THR A 226 21.10 -6.40 9.52
CA THR A 226 21.63 -5.21 10.20
C THR A 226 20.67 -4.63 11.24
N ASP A 227 19.37 -5.00 11.20
CA ASP A 227 18.36 -4.57 12.18
C ASP A 227 18.62 -5.15 13.59
N ASN A 228 19.52 -6.14 13.72
CA ASN A 228 19.83 -6.82 14.97
C ASN A 228 20.88 -6.10 15.84
N PHE A 229 21.41 -4.95 15.42
CA PHE A 229 22.30 -4.15 16.27
C PHE A 229 21.50 -3.11 17.07
N GLY A 230 21.07 -3.51 18.28
CA GLY A 230 20.96 -2.60 19.43
C GLY A 230 19.56 -2.10 19.81
N TYR A 231 18.86 -2.90 20.62
CA TYR A 231 18.25 -2.37 21.86
C TYR A 231 18.60 -3.35 22.98
N GLY A 232 19.83 -3.24 23.47
CA GLY A 232 20.17 -3.73 24.80
C GLY A 232 19.55 -2.77 25.81
N TYR A 233 18.63 -3.28 26.61
CA TYR A 233 18.42 -2.86 27.99
C TYR A 233 18.72 -4.07 28.86
#